data_AF-A0A966U7E2-F1
#
_entry.id   AF-A0A966U7E2-F1
#
_cell.length_a   1.000
_cell.length_b   1.000
_cell.length_c   1.000
_cell.angle_alpha   90.00
_cell.angle_beta   90.00
_cell.angle_gamma   90.00
#
_symmetry.space_group_name_H-M   'P 1'
#
loop_
_entity.id
_entity.type
_entity.pdbx_description
1 polymer ?
#
loop_
_entity_poly.entity_id
_entity_poly.type
_entity_poly.pdbx_seq_one_letter_code
_entity_poly.pdbx_strand_id
1 'polypeptide(L)'
;AAVTGDGHALALRAGLVLRDLEFVQFHPTVLWQGVESTAQQTLISEAVRGEGAVLFDAAGERIMKGVHPLEDLAPRDVVAAAISERMARVVNGVDDHVYLDATSIGDRFEERFPFITRACRAAGFDPARDRIPVAPAAHYTCGGIDSNLDGTTSVEGLYAVGEVAYTGVHGANRLASNSLTESLVVGTRVGRNLAWKLPSRVEVIDERWNDAGALDDSLRAHVRTLMSKHVGVLRRPEALASTLDALGVVADKISSDTVPNRRNFEATNIATVASAVTASALARTESRGCHRRTDVIESVSAWQRHLEVSLDEDGLHISGGVKA
;
A
#
# COMPACT_ATOMS: atom_id res chain seq x y z
N ALA A 1 7.12 -11.84 -7.86
CA ALA A 1 6.23 -11.19 -6.90
C ALA A 1 4.80 -11.43 -7.36
N ALA A 2 3.84 -11.69 -6.46
CA ALA A 2 2.46 -12.02 -6.84
C ALA A 2 1.50 -10.82 -6.80
N VAL A 3 1.94 -9.67 -6.27
CA VAL A 3 1.12 -8.46 -6.09
C VAL A 3 1.77 -7.32 -6.89
N THR A 4 1.25 -7.06 -8.09
CA THR A 4 1.80 -6.08 -9.06
C THR A 4 0.77 -5.05 -9.52
N GLY A 5 -0.44 -5.05 -8.93
CA GLY A 5 -1.48 -4.09 -9.25
C GLY A 5 -2.17 -4.31 -10.61
N ASP A 6 -1.98 -5.48 -11.22
CA ASP A 6 -2.48 -5.77 -12.58
C ASP A 6 -3.99 -5.52 -12.72
N GLY A 7 -4.81 -5.93 -11.74
CA GLY A 7 -6.25 -5.70 -11.74
C GLY A 7 -6.62 -4.21 -11.73
N HIS A 8 -5.93 -3.39 -10.93
CA HIS A 8 -6.12 -1.94 -10.92
C HIS A 8 -5.74 -1.31 -12.27
N ALA A 9 -4.60 -1.72 -12.84
CA ALA A 9 -4.12 -1.18 -14.11
C ALA A 9 -5.04 -1.56 -15.28
N LEU A 10 -5.56 -2.80 -15.28
CA LEU A 10 -6.54 -3.27 -16.26
C LEU A 10 -7.85 -2.50 -16.15
N ALA A 11 -8.37 -2.30 -14.94
CA ALA A 11 -9.59 -1.54 -14.72
C ALA A 11 -9.46 -0.09 -15.19
N LEU A 12 -8.34 0.58 -14.85
CA LEU A 12 -8.05 1.93 -15.35
C LEU A 12 -8.04 1.98 -16.88
N ARG A 13 -7.31 1.07 -17.55
CA ARG A 13 -7.25 1.02 -19.02
C ARG A 13 -8.57 0.65 -19.68
N ALA A 14 -9.45 -0.05 -18.97
CA ALA A 14 -10.81 -0.32 -19.42
C ALA A 14 -11.78 0.85 -19.15
N GLY A 15 -11.29 1.99 -18.64
CA GLY A 15 -12.09 3.18 -18.35
C GLY A 15 -12.92 3.11 -17.07
N LEU A 16 -12.65 2.13 -16.18
CA LEU A 16 -13.32 2.09 -14.88
C LEU A 16 -12.77 3.17 -13.95
N VAL A 17 -13.65 3.60 -13.05
CA VAL A 17 -13.28 4.46 -11.92
C VAL A 17 -12.70 3.60 -10.79
N LEU A 18 -11.53 3.99 -10.33
CA LEU A 18 -10.98 3.56 -9.06
C LEU A 18 -11.20 4.66 -8.03
N ARG A 19 -11.30 4.31 -6.76
CA ARG A 19 -11.49 5.25 -5.66
C ARG A 19 -10.34 5.20 -4.67
N ASP A 20 -10.00 6.37 -4.13
CA ASP A 20 -9.26 6.51 -2.87
C ASP A 20 -7.87 5.81 -2.87
N LEU A 21 -7.21 5.78 -4.03
CA LEU A 21 -5.92 5.08 -4.23
C LEU A 21 -4.78 5.64 -3.38
N GLU A 22 -4.90 6.88 -2.90
CA GLU A 22 -3.95 7.49 -1.98
C GLU A 22 -3.93 6.83 -0.59
N PHE A 23 -4.98 6.09 -0.22
CA PHE A 23 -5.07 5.42 1.09
C PHE A 23 -4.40 4.03 1.06
N VAL A 24 -3.07 4.05 1.08
CA VAL A 24 -2.23 2.86 1.27
C VAL A 24 -1.83 2.74 2.74
N GLN A 25 -2.24 1.67 3.40
CA GLN A 25 -1.88 1.38 4.79
C GLN A 25 -0.47 0.80 4.88
N PHE A 26 0.30 1.31 5.86
CA PHE A 26 1.63 0.82 6.19
C PHE A 26 1.56 0.01 7.50
N HIS A 27 2.21 -1.15 7.51
CA HIS A 27 2.44 -1.90 8.74
C HIS A 27 3.68 -1.32 9.45
N PRO A 28 3.63 -0.98 10.75
CA PRO A 28 4.73 -0.29 11.42
C PRO A 28 5.98 -1.15 11.63
N THR A 29 5.80 -2.47 11.77
CA THR A 29 6.86 -3.40 12.17
C THR A 29 7.04 -4.50 11.14
N VAL A 30 7.86 -4.25 10.11
CA VAL A 30 8.35 -5.28 9.19
C VAL A 30 9.84 -5.47 9.45
N LEU A 31 10.28 -6.74 9.51
CA LEU A 31 11.67 -7.10 9.77
C LEU A 31 12.57 -6.45 8.73
N TRP A 32 13.43 -5.56 9.19
CA TRP A 32 14.39 -4.88 8.33
C TRP A 32 15.56 -5.82 8.02
N GLN A 33 15.90 -5.94 6.74
CA GLN A 33 16.96 -6.82 6.24
C GLN A 33 17.98 -6.05 5.37
N GLY A 34 18.07 -4.74 5.54
CA GLY A 34 18.96 -3.86 4.78
C GLY A 34 18.35 -3.29 3.50
N VAL A 35 18.96 -2.19 3.03
CA VAL A 35 18.49 -1.36 1.89
C VAL A 35 18.45 -2.14 0.57
N GLU A 36 19.36 -3.09 0.38
CA GLU A 36 19.45 -3.89 -0.84
C GLU A 36 18.45 -5.05 -0.88
N SER A 37 17.72 -5.31 0.21
CA SER A 37 16.76 -6.41 0.25
C SER A 37 15.58 -6.13 -0.70
N THR A 38 15.47 -6.96 -1.73
CA THR A 38 14.35 -6.92 -2.69
C THR A 38 13.32 -8.02 -2.43
N ALA A 39 13.57 -8.87 -1.44
CA ALA A 39 12.69 -9.99 -1.09
C ALA A 39 11.50 -9.50 -0.26
N GLN A 40 10.44 -10.32 -0.21
CA GLN A 40 9.35 -10.07 0.71
C GLN A 40 9.87 -10.16 2.14
N GLN A 41 9.85 -9.05 2.85
CA GLN A 41 10.29 -8.98 4.24
C GLN A 41 9.21 -9.56 5.17
N THR A 42 9.64 -10.14 6.28
CA THR A 42 8.73 -10.77 7.24
C THR A 42 8.03 -9.72 8.08
N LEU A 43 6.70 -9.76 8.12
CA LEU A 43 5.90 -8.92 9.01
C LEU A 43 6.05 -9.40 10.46
N ILE A 44 6.40 -8.49 11.38
CA ILE A 44 6.40 -8.74 12.81
C ILE A 44 5.03 -8.37 13.36
N SER A 45 4.23 -9.38 13.75
CA SER A 45 2.82 -9.21 14.13
C SER A 45 2.64 -8.11 15.19
N GLU A 46 1.58 -7.32 15.04
CA GLU A 46 1.14 -6.35 16.05
C GLU A 46 0.90 -6.96 17.42
N ALA A 47 0.56 -8.26 17.47
CA ALA A 47 0.45 -9.00 18.73
C ALA A 47 1.75 -8.99 19.55
N VAL A 48 2.92 -8.81 18.92
CA VAL A 48 4.21 -8.67 19.64
C VAL A 48 4.23 -7.38 20.47
N ARG A 49 3.77 -6.25 19.91
CA ARG A 49 3.57 -5.00 20.68
C ARG A 49 2.50 -5.19 21.77
N GLY A 50 1.43 -5.93 21.45
CA GLY A 50 0.38 -6.33 22.39
C GLY A 50 0.87 -7.11 23.62
N GLU A 51 1.96 -7.87 23.47
CA GLU A 51 2.61 -8.63 24.54
C GLU A 51 3.68 -7.82 25.29
N GLY A 52 3.75 -6.50 25.06
CA GLY A 52 4.63 -5.59 25.79
C GLY A 52 5.96 -5.30 25.13
N ALA A 53 6.11 -5.58 23.82
CA ALA A 53 7.27 -5.11 23.07
C ALA A 53 7.22 -3.59 22.83
N VAL A 54 8.38 -2.93 22.88
CA VAL A 54 8.51 -1.47 22.87
C VAL A 54 9.41 -1.01 21.73
N LEU A 55 9.04 0.09 21.08
CA LEU A 55 9.83 0.69 20.01
C LEU A 55 10.89 1.67 20.52
N PHE A 56 12.11 1.50 20.02
CA PHE A 56 13.28 2.33 20.31
C PHE A 56 13.94 2.82 19.03
N ASP A 57 14.51 4.01 19.05
CA ASP A 57 15.45 4.45 18.01
C ASP A 57 16.87 3.88 18.25
N ALA A 58 17.83 4.17 17.36
CA ALA A 58 19.21 3.70 17.55
C ALA A 58 19.92 4.35 18.74
N ALA A 59 19.45 5.49 19.24
CA ALA A 59 19.96 6.10 20.46
C ALA A 59 19.43 5.41 21.73
N GLY A 60 18.48 4.48 21.59
CA GLY A 60 17.86 3.77 22.71
C GLY A 60 16.71 4.55 23.37
N GLU A 61 16.18 5.58 22.71
CA GLU A 61 15.04 6.36 23.20
C GLU A 61 13.72 5.74 22.74
N ARG A 62 12.73 5.73 23.63
CA ARG A 62 11.39 5.20 23.33
C ARG A 62 10.71 6.09 22.29
N ILE A 63 10.30 5.51 21.16
CA ILE A 63 9.70 6.26 20.05
C ILE A 63 8.31 6.78 20.41
N MET A 64 7.47 5.90 20.99
CA MET A 64 6.05 6.18 21.22
C MET A 64 5.75 6.91 22.53
N LYS A 65 6.76 7.09 23.39
CA LYS A 65 6.60 7.76 24.69
C LYS A 65 6.14 9.20 24.49
N GLY A 66 4.97 9.54 25.04
CA GLY A 66 4.38 10.87 24.92
C GLY A 66 3.80 11.21 23.54
N VAL A 67 3.85 10.30 22.56
CA VAL A 67 3.26 10.49 21.22
C VAL A 67 1.76 10.21 21.23
N HIS A 68 1.33 9.17 21.94
CA HIS A 68 -0.06 8.77 22.04
C HIS A 68 -0.32 8.15 23.43
N PRO A 69 -1.52 8.30 24.04
CA PRO A 69 -1.83 7.73 25.36
C PRO A 69 -1.64 6.21 25.45
N LEU A 70 -1.85 5.49 24.34
CA LEU A 70 -1.62 4.04 24.23
C LEU A 70 -0.18 3.66 23.88
N GLU A 71 0.72 4.63 23.67
CA GLU A 71 2.13 4.45 23.28
C GLU A 71 2.29 3.40 22.16
N ASP A 72 3.03 2.32 22.38
CA ASP A 72 3.30 1.25 21.41
C ASP A 72 2.04 0.46 20.98
N LEU A 73 0.93 0.61 21.69
CA LEU A 73 -0.39 0.05 21.37
C LEU A 73 -1.30 1.04 20.60
N ALA A 74 -0.79 2.20 20.20
CA ALA A 74 -1.52 3.14 19.37
C ALA A 74 -1.91 2.53 18.00
N PRO A 75 -2.91 3.12 17.30
CA PRO A 75 -3.28 2.69 15.95
C PRO A 75 -2.08 2.64 15.00
N ARG A 76 -2.11 1.70 14.04
CA ARG A 76 -0.98 1.41 13.14
C ARG A 76 -0.47 2.62 12.39
N ASP A 77 -1.36 3.47 11.89
CA ASP A 77 -1.01 4.69 11.16
C ASP A 77 -0.29 5.71 12.05
N VAL A 78 -0.65 5.78 13.35
CA VAL A 78 0.03 6.63 14.34
C VAL A 78 1.43 6.10 14.63
N VAL A 79 1.57 4.79 14.88
CA VAL A 79 2.87 4.17 15.15
C VAL A 79 3.80 4.26 13.94
N ALA A 80 3.30 3.93 12.74
CA ALA A 80 4.07 4.03 11.51
C ALA A 80 4.54 5.47 11.24
N ALA A 81 3.68 6.46 11.47
CA ALA A 81 4.05 7.87 11.33
C ALA A 81 5.12 8.29 12.34
N ALA A 82 4.99 7.90 13.61
CA ALA A 82 5.97 8.21 14.64
C ALA A 82 7.35 7.61 14.33
N ILE A 83 7.39 6.37 13.82
CA ILE A 83 8.62 5.73 13.35
C ILE A 83 9.21 6.52 12.17
N SER A 84 8.40 6.84 11.14
CA SER A 84 8.87 7.59 9.98
C SER A 84 9.36 9.01 10.33
N GLU A 85 8.70 9.70 11.26
CA GLU A 85 9.15 11.00 11.77
C GLU A 85 10.47 10.88 12.52
N ARG A 86 10.62 9.83 13.34
CA ARG A 86 11.87 9.57 14.06
C ARG A 86 13.01 9.33 13.09
N MET A 87 12.84 8.43 12.12
CA MET A 87 13.83 8.12 11.08
C MET A 87 14.23 9.37 10.28
N ALA A 88 13.29 10.30 10.03
CA ALA A 88 13.58 11.54 9.30
C ALA A 88 14.35 12.60 10.11
N ARG A 89 14.33 12.56 11.46
CA ARG A 89 14.93 13.59 12.33
C ARG A 89 16.40 13.36 12.65
N VAL A 90 16.93 12.15 12.50
CA VAL A 90 18.29 11.82 12.95
C VAL A 90 19.34 12.39 11.98
N VAL A 91 20.07 13.41 12.46
CA VAL A 91 21.13 14.13 11.74
C VAL A 91 22.37 13.25 11.63
N ASN A 92 22.34 12.34 10.65
CA ASN A 92 23.45 11.61 10.00
C ASN A 92 22.92 10.53 9.01
N GLY A 93 21.59 10.34 8.90
CA GLY A 93 21.00 9.52 7.83
C GLY A 93 21.26 8.01 7.93
N VAL A 94 21.58 7.50 9.12
CA VAL A 94 22.01 6.09 9.33
C VAL A 94 20.88 5.15 9.74
N ASP A 95 19.74 5.66 10.23
CA ASP A 95 18.65 4.79 10.66
C ASP A 95 17.64 4.57 9.52
N ASP A 96 17.98 3.62 8.65
CA ASP A 96 17.06 2.99 7.68
C ASP A 96 16.00 2.09 8.36
N HIS A 97 16.07 1.95 9.68
CA HIS A 97 15.15 1.20 10.53
C HIS A 97 15.16 1.71 11.97
N VAL A 98 14.25 1.17 12.79
CA VAL A 98 14.21 1.34 14.25
C VAL A 98 14.21 -0.03 14.90
N TYR A 99 14.14 -0.10 16.23
CA TYR A 99 14.24 -1.34 16.97
C TYR A 99 12.95 -1.65 17.73
N LEU A 100 12.45 -2.87 17.58
CA LEU A 100 11.39 -3.44 18.42
C LEU A 100 12.03 -4.34 19.47
N ASP A 101 11.94 -3.93 20.73
CA ASP A 101 12.45 -4.67 21.87
C ASP A 101 11.34 -5.56 22.44
N ALA A 102 11.45 -6.86 22.19
CA ALA A 102 10.52 -7.88 22.69
C ALA A 102 11.15 -8.77 23.79
N THR A 103 12.32 -8.38 24.31
CA THR A 103 13.10 -9.18 25.26
C THR A 103 12.37 -9.43 26.58
N SER A 104 11.41 -8.58 26.93
CA SER A 104 10.51 -8.75 28.09
C SER A 104 9.64 -10.00 28.01
N ILE A 105 9.38 -10.51 26.81
CA ILE A 105 8.63 -11.76 26.57
C ILE A 105 9.53 -12.98 26.88
N GLY A 106 10.83 -12.85 26.66
CA GLY A 106 11.86 -13.85 26.94
C GLY A 106 11.69 -15.13 26.13
N ASP A 107 12.05 -16.27 26.72
CA ASP A 107 12.04 -17.57 26.03
C ASP A 107 10.63 -17.98 25.53
N ARG A 108 9.56 -17.42 26.11
CA ARG A 108 8.17 -17.64 25.65
C ARG A 108 7.89 -17.06 24.26
N PHE A 109 8.78 -16.20 23.74
CA PHE A 109 8.60 -15.60 22.42
C PHE A 109 8.52 -16.66 21.32
N GLU A 110 9.37 -17.69 21.37
CA GLU A 110 9.37 -18.77 20.38
C GLU A 110 8.10 -19.62 20.41
N GLU A 111 7.57 -19.89 21.60
CA GLU A 111 6.31 -20.62 21.76
C GLU A 111 5.13 -19.82 21.20
N ARG A 112 5.10 -18.50 21.44
CA ARG A 112 4.03 -17.59 21.04
C ARG A 112 4.10 -17.22 19.56
N PHE A 113 5.29 -17.03 19.02
CA PHE A 113 5.54 -16.48 17.69
C PHE A 113 6.56 -17.30 16.88
N PRO A 114 6.37 -18.62 16.71
CA PRO A 114 7.41 -19.51 16.17
C PRO A 114 7.83 -19.15 14.74
N PHE A 115 6.91 -18.63 13.92
CA PHE A 115 7.22 -18.16 12.56
C PHE A 115 8.10 -16.89 12.58
N ILE A 116 7.81 -15.95 13.48
CA ILE A 116 8.58 -14.71 13.64
C ILE A 116 9.98 -15.04 14.18
N THR A 117 10.09 -15.95 15.16
CA THR A 117 11.38 -16.40 15.69
C THR A 117 12.26 -16.98 14.60
N ARG A 118 11.72 -17.85 13.74
CA ARG A 118 12.49 -18.41 12.62
C ARG A 118 12.97 -17.32 11.66
N ALA A 119 12.12 -16.35 11.34
CA ALA A 119 12.51 -15.25 10.46
C ALA A 119 13.59 -14.35 11.08
N CYS A 120 13.47 -14.01 12.37
CA CYS A 120 14.48 -13.22 13.08
C CYS A 120 15.81 -13.96 13.15
N ARG A 121 15.81 -15.25 13.52
CA ARG A 121 17.02 -16.07 13.60
C ARG A 121 17.68 -16.24 12.23
N ALA A 122 16.90 -16.40 11.17
CA ALA A 122 17.42 -16.45 9.80
C ALA A 122 18.08 -15.11 9.39
N ALA A 123 17.65 -13.99 9.97
CA ALA A 123 18.27 -12.68 9.80
C ALA A 123 19.40 -12.39 10.81
N GLY A 124 19.74 -13.35 11.70
CA GLY A 124 20.83 -13.21 12.67
C GLY A 124 20.44 -12.60 14.02
N PHE A 125 19.14 -12.51 14.33
CA PHE A 125 18.63 -11.94 15.59
C PHE A 125 17.86 -12.98 16.41
N ASP A 126 18.08 -13.00 17.73
CA ASP A 126 17.27 -13.77 18.66
C ASP A 126 16.24 -12.85 19.34
N PRO A 127 14.94 -12.91 18.99
CA PRO A 127 13.95 -11.97 19.51
C PRO A 127 13.71 -12.07 21.02
N ALA A 128 14.20 -13.14 21.67
CA ALA A 128 14.16 -13.28 23.13
C ALA A 128 15.29 -12.49 23.85
N ARG A 129 16.33 -12.08 23.12
CA ARG A 129 17.57 -11.51 23.69
C ARG A 129 18.02 -10.23 23.02
N ASP A 130 17.71 -10.08 21.74
CA ASP A 130 18.11 -8.98 20.88
C ASP A 130 16.91 -8.10 20.52
N ARG A 131 17.19 -6.82 20.26
CA ARG A 131 16.20 -5.93 19.65
C ARG A 131 16.07 -6.23 18.17
N ILE A 132 14.84 -6.36 17.70
CA ILE A 132 14.53 -6.72 16.32
C ILE A 132 14.57 -5.45 15.46
N PRO A 133 15.38 -5.38 14.39
CA PRO A 133 15.35 -4.25 13.49
C PRO A 133 14.06 -4.26 12.67
N VAL A 134 13.33 -3.15 12.66
CA VAL A 134 12.04 -3.02 11.99
C VAL A 134 11.89 -1.68 11.28
N ALA A 135 11.16 -1.67 10.18
CA ALA A 135 10.77 -0.45 9.48
C ALA A 135 9.30 -0.50 9.04
N PRO A 136 8.64 0.65 8.83
CA PRO A 136 7.32 0.68 8.22
C PRO A 136 7.36 0.22 6.77
N ALA A 137 6.40 -0.59 6.34
CA ALA A 137 6.28 -1.03 4.95
C ALA A 137 4.82 -1.01 4.47
N ALA A 138 4.61 -0.72 3.19
CA ALA A 138 3.29 -0.79 2.57
C ALA A 138 2.71 -2.20 2.72
N HIS A 139 1.44 -2.30 3.10
CA HIS A 139 0.84 -3.55 3.53
C HIS A 139 -0.55 -3.82 2.96
N TYR A 140 -1.37 -2.78 2.77
CA TYR A 140 -2.74 -2.94 2.29
C TYR A 140 -3.23 -1.73 1.49
N THR A 141 -3.95 -1.95 0.40
CA THR A 141 -4.64 -0.88 -0.36
C THR A 141 -6.07 -0.73 0.12
N CYS A 142 -6.43 0.44 0.69
CA CYS A 142 -7.80 0.71 1.14
C CYS A 142 -8.70 1.16 -0.02
N GLY A 143 -8.12 1.90 -0.98
CA GLY A 143 -8.73 2.21 -2.26
C GLY A 143 -8.62 1.06 -3.26
N GLY A 144 -9.32 1.19 -4.39
CA GLY A 144 -9.36 0.17 -5.44
C GLY A 144 -10.47 0.43 -6.46
N ILE A 145 -10.84 -0.60 -7.22
CA ILE A 145 -11.92 -0.53 -8.23
C ILE A 145 -13.24 -0.23 -7.53
N ASP A 146 -13.99 0.77 -8.00
CA ASP A 146 -15.30 1.10 -7.44
C ASP A 146 -16.25 -0.10 -7.55
N SER A 147 -16.65 -0.63 -6.39
CA SER A 147 -17.44 -1.84 -6.27
C SER A 147 -18.32 -1.73 -5.03
N ASN A 148 -19.52 -2.30 -5.05
CA ASN A 148 -20.35 -2.36 -3.85
C ASN A 148 -20.11 -3.65 -3.05
N LEU A 149 -20.83 -3.82 -1.95
CA LEU A 149 -20.74 -5.03 -1.11
C LEU A 149 -21.32 -6.29 -1.76
N ASP A 150 -21.87 -6.20 -2.97
CA ASP A 150 -22.25 -7.33 -3.81
C ASP A 150 -21.24 -7.59 -4.93
N GLY A 151 -20.11 -6.88 -4.90
CA GLY A 151 -18.97 -7.03 -5.81
C GLY A 151 -19.19 -6.44 -7.20
N THR A 152 -20.30 -5.75 -7.45
CA THR A 152 -20.63 -5.23 -8.79
C THR A 152 -19.89 -3.93 -9.06
N THR A 153 -19.29 -3.83 -10.25
CA THR A 153 -18.68 -2.58 -10.75
C THR A 153 -19.66 -1.82 -11.65
N SER A 154 -19.23 -0.68 -12.20
CA SER A 154 -19.99 0.06 -13.22
C SER A 154 -20.12 -0.69 -14.56
N VAL A 155 -19.31 -1.73 -14.79
CA VAL A 155 -19.37 -2.56 -15.99
C VAL A 155 -20.15 -3.83 -15.70
N GLU A 156 -21.26 -4.03 -16.41
CA GLU A 156 -22.09 -5.22 -16.26
C GLU A 156 -21.28 -6.49 -16.53
N GLY A 157 -21.37 -7.46 -15.62
CA GLY A 157 -20.64 -8.73 -15.72
C GLY A 157 -19.19 -8.68 -15.23
N LEU A 158 -18.66 -7.51 -14.88
CA LEU A 158 -17.36 -7.37 -14.21
C LEU A 158 -17.54 -7.17 -12.70
N TYR A 159 -16.89 -8.04 -11.93
CA TYR A 159 -16.93 -8.03 -10.48
C TYR A 159 -15.55 -7.78 -9.88
N ALA A 160 -15.48 -7.01 -8.79
CA ALA A 160 -14.26 -6.76 -8.04
C ALA A 160 -14.48 -7.13 -6.56
N VAL A 161 -13.60 -7.98 -6.02
CA VAL A 161 -13.73 -8.60 -4.70
C VAL A 161 -12.40 -8.57 -3.96
N GLY A 162 -12.45 -8.21 -2.67
CA GLY A 162 -11.27 -8.16 -1.81
C GLY A 162 -10.41 -6.94 -2.05
N GLU A 163 -9.10 -7.04 -1.85
CA GLU A 163 -8.17 -5.90 -1.82
C GLU A 163 -8.04 -5.13 -3.15
N VAL A 164 -8.48 -5.70 -4.27
CA VAL A 164 -8.53 -4.99 -5.57
C VAL A 164 -9.71 -4.01 -5.65
N ALA A 165 -10.67 -4.11 -4.74
CA ALA A 165 -11.91 -3.34 -4.75
C ALA A 165 -11.88 -2.25 -3.67
N TYR A 166 -12.47 -1.11 -4.01
CA TYR A 166 -12.99 -0.18 -3.03
C TYR A 166 -14.46 -0.54 -2.78
N THR A 167 -14.80 -1.00 -1.58
CA THR A 167 -16.20 -1.30 -1.19
C THR A 167 -16.79 -0.29 -0.21
N GLY A 168 -16.00 0.72 0.18
CA GLY A 168 -16.34 1.72 1.20
C GLY A 168 -16.11 1.30 2.65
N VAL A 169 -15.80 0.04 2.94
CA VAL A 169 -15.71 -0.44 4.35
C VAL A 169 -14.42 -0.04 5.07
N HIS A 170 -13.36 0.32 4.34
CA HIS A 170 -12.05 0.62 4.93
C HIS A 170 -11.78 2.12 5.08
N GLY A 171 -12.47 2.96 4.30
CA GLY A 171 -12.23 4.39 4.21
C GLY A 171 -10.74 4.71 4.10
N ALA A 172 -10.27 5.66 4.91
CA ALA A 172 -8.88 6.11 4.90
C ALA A 172 -7.91 5.23 5.72
N ASN A 173 -8.38 4.20 6.42
CA ASN A 173 -7.53 3.32 7.23
C ASN A 173 -8.26 2.00 7.57
N ARG A 174 -7.84 0.90 6.93
CA ARG A 174 -8.39 -0.43 7.21
C ARG A 174 -8.18 -0.87 8.67
N LEU A 175 -9.23 -1.29 9.35
CA LEU A 175 -9.08 -1.97 10.65
C LEU A 175 -8.44 -3.36 10.49
N ALA A 176 -7.68 -3.77 11.52
CA ALA A 176 -7.06 -5.09 11.54
C ALA A 176 -8.12 -6.20 11.39
N SER A 177 -7.75 -7.27 10.67
CA SER A 177 -8.60 -8.44 10.41
C SER A 177 -9.81 -8.25 9.49
N ASN A 178 -10.15 -7.03 9.06
CA ASN A 178 -11.33 -6.80 8.22
C ASN A 178 -11.14 -7.20 6.74
N SER A 179 -9.93 -7.24 6.20
CA SER A 179 -9.72 -7.48 4.75
C SER A 179 -10.12 -8.90 4.33
N LEU A 180 -9.77 -9.92 5.13
CA LEU A 180 -10.16 -11.30 4.85
C LEU A 180 -11.67 -11.50 5.00
N THR A 181 -12.25 -10.87 6.02
CA THR A 181 -13.70 -10.89 6.25
C THR A 181 -14.45 -10.25 5.09
N GLU A 182 -14.03 -9.08 4.62
CA GLU A 182 -14.60 -8.43 3.45
C GLU A 182 -14.52 -9.35 2.23
N SER A 183 -13.33 -9.91 1.95
CA SER A 183 -13.12 -10.78 0.78
C SER A 183 -14.05 -12.00 0.81
N LEU A 184 -14.22 -12.62 1.99
CA LEU A 184 -15.13 -13.75 2.18
C LEU A 184 -16.59 -13.34 1.99
N VAL A 185 -17.01 -12.21 2.58
CA VAL A 185 -18.40 -11.73 2.52
C VAL A 185 -18.78 -11.36 1.10
N VAL A 186 -18.00 -10.51 0.45
CA VAL A 186 -18.28 -10.03 -0.92
C VAL A 186 -18.15 -11.19 -1.92
N GLY A 187 -17.11 -12.01 -1.81
CA GLY A 187 -16.94 -13.19 -2.67
C GLY A 187 -18.08 -14.20 -2.55
N THR A 188 -18.59 -14.43 -1.33
CA THR A 188 -19.77 -15.29 -1.12
C THR A 188 -21.02 -14.70 -1.76
N ARG A 189 -21.22 -13.37 -1.70
CA ARG A 189 -22.36 -12.70 -2.32
C ARG A 189 -22.29 -12.76 -3.84
N VAL A 190 -21.14 -12.48 -4.43
CA VAL A 190 -20.90 -12.63 -5.88
C VAL A 190 -21.19 -14.07 -6.32
N GLY A 191 -20.64 -15.06 -5.61
CA GLY A 191 -20.87 -16.47 -5.92
C GLY A 191 -22.34 -16.88 -5.85
N ARG A 192 -23.07 -16.40 -4.84
CA ARG A 192 -24.53 -16.63 -4.73
C ARG A 192 -25.29 -15.98 -5.88
N ASN A 193 -24.97 -14.73 -6.22
CA ASN A 193 -25.64 -14.00 -7.30
C ASN A 193 -25.44 -14.71 -8.65
N LEU A 194 -24.19 -15.11 -8.95
CA LEU A 194 -23.85 -15.83 -10.18
C LEU A 194 -24.45 -17.23 -10.25
N ALA A 195 -24.70 -17.89 -9.11
CA ALA A 195 -25.40 -19.17 -9.06
C ALA A 195 -26.88 -19.06 -9.46
N TRP A 196 -27.52 -17.90 -9.24
CA TRP A 196 -28.91 -17.66 -9.64
C TRP A 196 -29.04 -17.15 -11.08
N LYS A 197 -28.14 -16.26 -11.50
CA LYS A 197 -28.17 -15.65 -12.84
C LYS A 197 -26.76 -15.26 -13.27
N LEU A 198 -26.32 -15.83 -14.38
CA LEU A 198 -25.11 -15.38 -15.08
C LEU A 198 -25.41 -14.10 -15.89
N PRO A 199 -24.45 -13.17 -16.01
CA PRO A 199 -24.57 -12.03 -16.92
C PRO A 199 -24.69 -12.50 -18.36
N SER A 200 -25.26 -11.65 -19.22
CA SER A 200 -25.34 -11.91 -20.65
C SER A 200 -23.94 -12.12 -21.24
N ARG A 201 -23.80 -13.13 -22.09
CA ARG A 201 -22.55 -13.36 -22.79
C ARG A 201 -22.35 -12.25 -23.83
N VAL A 202 -21.18 -11.63 -23.83
CA VAL A 202 -20.74 -10.70 -24.86
C VAL A 202 -19.96 -11.44 -25.94
N GLU A 203 -20.07 -10.98 -27.18
CA GLU A 203 -19.20 -11.46 -28.26
C GLU A 203 -17.78 -10.92 -28.05
N VAL A 204 -16.78 -11.79 -28.22
CA VAL A 204 -15.37 -11.38 -28.15
C VAL A 204 -15.02 -10.75 -29.49
N ILE A 205 -14.66 -9.47 -29.48
CA ILE A 205 -14.09 -8.81 -30.65
C ILE A 205 -12.61 -9.21 -30.70
N ASP A 206 -12.21 -9.96 -31.72
CA ASP A 206 -10.82 -10.36 -31.93
C ASP A 206 -10.03 -9.19 -32.57
N GLU A 207 -9.84 -8.13 -31.79
CA GLU A 207 -8.88 -7.09 -32.12
C GLU A 207 -7.51 -7.58 -31.65
N ARG A 208 -6.65 -7.97 -32.60
CA ARG A 208 -5.28 -8.34 -32.27
C ARG A 208 -4.61 -7.16 -31.58
N TRP A 209 -4.25 -7.36 -30.32
CA TRP A 209 -3.46 -6.48 -29.45
C TRP A 209 -2.02 -6.35 -29.99
N ASN A 210 -1.83 -5.73 -31.15
CA ASN A 210 -0.54 -5.77 -31.84
C ASN A 210 0.35 -4.55 -31.63
N ASP A 211 -0.15 -3.45 -31.05
CA ASP A 211 0.63 -2.21 -30.90
C ASP A 211 0.75 -1.68 -29.46
N ALA A 212 0.31 -2.45 -28.44
CA ALA A 212 0.48 -2.03 -27.06
C ALA A 212 1.94 -2.18 -26.63
N GLY A 213 2.65 -1.06 -26.50
CA GLY A 213 4.00 -1.04 -25.96
C GLY A 213 4.07 -1.50 -24.50
N ALA A 214 5.26 -1.84 -24.04
CA ALA A 214 5.52 -2.18 -22.64
C ALA A 214 6.75 -1.45 -22.09
N LEU A 215 6.84 -1.35 -20.77
CA LEU A 215 8.07 -0.94 -20.09
C LEU A 215 9.03 -2.11 -19.98
N ASP A 216 10.32 -1.81 -20.06
CA ASP A 216 11.35 -2.77 -19.66
C ASP A 216 11.35 -2.96 -18.13
N ASP A 217 11.36 -4.22 -17.68
CA ASP A 217 11.32 -4.59 -16.25
C ASP A 217 12.45 -3.97 -15.42
N SER A 218 13.57 -3.56 -16.03
CA SER A 218 14.66 -2.84 -15.34
C SER A 218 14.19 -1.54 -14.67
N LEU A 219 13.13 -0.90 -15.18
CA LEU A 219 12.57 0.33 -14.61
C LEU A 219 11.77 0.09 -13.33
N ARG A 220 11.38 -1.16 -13.03
CA ARG A 220 10.60 -1.51 -11.83
C ARG A 220 11.31 -1.08 -10.55
N ALA A 221 12.63 -1.29 -10.48
CA ALA A 221 13.41 -0.91 -9.31
C ALA A 221 13.38 0.61 -9.08
N HIS A 222 13.45 1.39 -10.16
CA HIS A 222 13.37 2.84 -10.10
C HIS A 222 12.01 3.33 -9.59
N VAL A 223 10.91 2.79 -10.14
CA VAL A 223 9.54 3.10 -9.67
C VAL A 223 9.38 2.78 -8.18
N ARG A 224 9.85 1.62 -7.73
CA ARG A 224 9.82 1.25 -6.31
C ARG A 224 10.58 2.23 -5.44
N THR A 225 11.79 2.65 -5.86
CA THR A 225 12.59 3.62 -5.10
C THR A 225 11.88 4.97 -4.98
N LEU A 226 11.27 5.46 -6.07
CA LEU A 226 10.48 6.69 -6.05
C LEU A 226 9.31 6.58 -5.05
N MET A 227 8.52 5.50 -5.15
CA MET A 227 7.36 5.26 -4.29
C MET A 227 7.76 5.14 -2.81
N SER A 228 8.78 4.34 -2.48
CA SER A 228 9.24 4.16 -1.09
C SER A 228 9.76 5.46 -0.48
N LYS A 229 10.41 6.31 -1.27
CA LYS A 229 11.04 7.54 -0.77
C LYS A 229 10.06 8.71 -0.63
N HIS A 230 9.07 8.80 -1.51
CA HIS A 230 8.26 10.02 -1.66
C HIS A 230 6.76 9.79 -1.49
N VAL A 231 6.28 8.56 -1.64
CA VAL A 231 4.87 8.18 -1.54
C VAL A 231 4.67 7.17 -0.40
N GLY A 232 5.47 7.34 0.66
CA GLY A 232 5.46 6.55 1.88
C GLY A 232 4.43 7.03 2.91
N VAL A 233 4.72 6.78 4.18
CA VAL A 233 3.89 7.18 5.32
C VAL A 233 3.72 8.70 5.37
N LEU A 234 4.83 9.44 5.30
CA LEU A 234 4.87 10.90 5.33
C LEU A 234 5.09 11.44 3.92
N ARG A 235 4.23 12.37 3.49
CA ARG A 235 4.20 12.85 2.11
C ARG A 235 4.40 14.36 2.08
N ARG A 236 5.42 14.79 1.34
CA ARG A 236 5.72 16.22 1.10
C ARG A 236 5.15 16.63 -0.26
N PRO A 237 4.49 17.79 -0.37
CA PRO A 237 3.85 18.21 -1.63
C PRO A 237 4.83 18.25 -2.81
N GLU A 238 6.01 18.83 -2.58
CA GLU A 238 7.02 19.03 -3.62
C GLU A 238 7.60 17.68 -4.05
N ALA A 239 7.77 16.76 -3.10
CA ALA A 239 8.25 15.41 -3.38
C ALA A 239 7.23 14.57 -4.16
N LEU A 240 5.93 14.73 -3.86
CA LEU A 240 4.86 14.09 -4.63
C LEU A 240 4.82 14.62 -6.07
N ALA A 241 4.90 15.95 -6.26
CA ALA A 241 4.94 16.57 -7.58
C ALA A 241 6.14 16.07 -8.39
N SER A 242 7.36 16.14 -7.82
CA SER A 242 8.56 15.64 -8.51
C SER A 242 8.51 14.15 -8.82
N THR A 243 7.84 13.36 -7.97
CA THR A 243 7.67 11.92 -8.20
C THR A 243 6.70 11.66 -9.33
N LEU A 244 5.62 12.43 -9.42
CA LEU A 244 4.66 12.31 -10.52
C LEU A 244 5.32 12.66 -11.86
N ASP A 245 6.13 13.72 -11.91
CA ASP A 245 6.91 14.08 -13.11
C ASP A 245 7.89 12.95 -13.50
N ALA A 246 8.62 12.40 -12.52
CA ALA A 246 9.54 11.30 -12.77
C ALA A 246 8.83 10.02 -13.26
N LEU A 247 7.63 9.73 -12.75
CA LEU A 247 6.81 8.62 -13.23
C LEU A 247 6.27 8.88 -14.64
N GLY A 248 5.99 10.12 -15.01
CA GLY A 248 5.68 10.51 -16.39
C GLY A 248 6.83 10.19 -17.35
N VAL A 249 8.06 10.56 -16.98
CA VAL A 249 9.28 10.21 -17.75
C VAL A 249 9.49 8.69 -17.85
N VAL A 250 9.08 7.93 -16.83
CA VAL A 250 9.07 6.46 -16.91
C VAL A 250 8.02 5.98 -17.92
N ALA A 251 6.81 6.52 -17.88
CA ALA A 251 5.72 6.16 -18.79
C ALA A 251 6.06 6.46 -20.26
N ASP A 252 6.79 7.55 -20.54
CA ASP A 252 7.26 7.89 -21.89
C ASP A 252 8.21 6.84 -22.50
N LYS A 253 8.74 5.91 -21.69
CA LYS A 253 9.59 4.80 -22.14
C LYS A 253 8.81 3.55 -22.57
N ILE A 254 7.47 3.57 -22.51
CA ILE A 254 6.64 2.50 -23.05
C ILE A 254 6.91 2.41 -24.55
N SER A 255 7.35 1.24 -25.02
CA SER A 255 7.72 1.05 -26.42
C SER A 255 7.18 -0.28 -26.97
N SER A 256 6.77 -0.27 -28.24
CA SER A 256 6.44 -1.46 -29.03
C SER A 256 7.67 -2.35 -29.29
N ASP A 257 8.88 -1.80 -29.19
CA ASP A 257 10.13 -2.54 -29.37
C ASP A 257 10.48 -3.40 -28.16
N THR A 258 9.88 -3.13 -27.01
CA THR A 258 10.08 -3.91 -25.79
C THR A 258 9.44 -5.29 -25.94
N VAL A 259 10.27 -6.34 -25.87
CA VAL A 259 9.82 -7.73 -26.05
C VAL A 259 8.68 -8.06 -25.07
N PRO A 260 7.49 -8.42 -25.58
CA PRO A 260 6.34 -8.75 -24.73
C PRO A 260 6.63 -9.96 -23.85
N ASN A 261 6.59 -9.76 -22.53
CA ASN A 261 6.64 -10.83 -21.55
C ASN A 261 5.96 -10.38 -20.26
N ARG A 262 5.66 -11.33 -19.37
CA ARG A 262 4.94 -11.05 -18.12
C ARG A 262 5.59 -9.94 -17.28
N ARG A 263 6.91 -9.94 -17.14
CA ARG A 263 7.62 -8.97 -16.28
C ARG A 263 7.53 -7.55 -16.83
N ASN A 264 7.63 -7.40 -18.15
CA ASN A 264 7.50 -6.11 -18.81
C ASN A 264 6.08 -5.55 -18.68
N PHE A 265 5.05 -6.39 -18.84
CA PHE A 265 3.66 -5.96 -18.59
C PHE A 265 3.40 -5.61 -17.11
N GLU A 266 3.91 -6.41 -16.18
CA GLU A 266 3.83 -6.09 -14.74
C GLU A 266 4.55 -4.77 -14.42
N ALA A 267 5.68 -4.47 -15.07
CA ALA A 267 6.38 -3.20 -14.90
C ALA A 267 5.54 -2.01 -15.40
N THR A 268 4.89 -2.16 -16.57
CA THR A 268 3.92 -1.19 -17.09
C THR A 268 2.75 -0.98 -16.11
N ASN A 269 2.20 -2.07 -15.56
CA ASN A 269 1.09 -2.00 -14.60
C ASN A 269 1.51 -1.29 -13.31
N ILE A 270 2.68 -1.62 -12.77
CA ILE A 270 3.22 -0.97 -11.58
C ILE A 270 3.42 0.53 -11.81
N ALA A 271 3.99 0.93 -12.95
CA ALA A 271 4.16 2.34 -13.26
C ALA A 271 2.81 3.07 -13.36
N THR A 272 1.82 2.46 -14.03
CA THR A 272 0.46 3.01 -14.16
C THR A 272 -0.18 3.24 -12.79
N VAL A 273 -0.15 2.22 -11.93
CA VAL A 273 -0.74 2.30 -10.57
C VAL A 273 0.05 3.25 -9.68
N ALA A 274 1.39 3.29 -9.80
CA ALA A 274 2.23 4.23 -9.06
C ALA A 274 1.87 5.68 -9.40
N SER A 275 1.69 6.00 -10.68
CA SER A 275 1.25 7.33 -11.13
C SER A 275 -0.13 7.67 -10.56
N ALA A 276 -1.08 6.74 -10.62
CA ALA A 276 -2.43 6.93 -10.09
C ALA A 276 -2.44 7.20 -8.57
N VAL A 277 -1.69 6.42 -7.78
CA VAL A 277 -1.54 6.61 -6.33
C VAL A 277 -0.86 7.96 -6.03
N THR A 278 0.19 8.32 -6.77
CA THR A 278 0.94 9.57 -6.57
C THR A 278 0.08 10.78 -6.91
N ALA A 279 -0.63 10.76 -8.04
CA ALA A 279 -1.54 11.83 -8.45
C ALA A 279 -2.68 12.03 -7.44
N SER A 280 -3.29 10.94 -6.96
CA SER A 280 -4.32 10.99 -5.92
C SER A 280 -3.78 11.59 -4.61
N ALA A 281 -2.57 11.18 -4.22
CA ALA A 281 -1.91 11.69 -3.02
C ALA A 281 -1.50 13.17 -3.14
N LEU A 282 -1.14 13.62 -4.34
CA LEU A 282 -0.82 15.02 -4.62
C LEU A 282 -2.08 15.89 -4.56
N ALA A 283 -3.17 15.40 -5.16
CA ALA A 283 -4.46 16.07 -5.22
C ALA A 283 -5.07 16.26 -3.81
N ARG A 284 -4.99 15.25 -2.93
CA ARG A 284 -5.48 15.37 -1.56
C ARG A 284 -4.54 16.25 -0.72
N THR A 285 -5.04 17.40 -0.28
CA THR A 285 -4.28 18.38 0.54
C THR A 285 -4.78 18.42 1.98
N GLU A 286 -4.85 17.24 2.63
CA GLU A 286 -5.14 17.09 4.06
C GLU A 286 -4.37 15.88 4.62
N SER A 287 -4.44 15.63 5.93
CA SER A 287 -4.06 14.34 6.51
C SER A 287 -5.29 13.60 7.03
N ARG A 288 -5.47 12.35 6.58
CA ARG A 288 -6.58 11.49 7.00
C ARG A 288 -6.16 10.03 6.96
N GLY A 289 -6.31 9.33 8.09
CA GLY A 289 -5.95 7.92 8.20
C GLY A 289 -4.50 7.65 7.79
N CYS A 290 -4.29 6.76 6.83
CA CYS A 290 -2.96 6.40 6.32
C CYS A 290 -2.37 7.38 5.29
N HIS A 291 -3.13 8.41 4.88
CA HIS A 291 -2.61 9.52 4.07
C HIS A 291 -2.17 10.66 4.99
N ARG A 292 -0.86 10.91 5.08
CA ARG A 292 -0.32 11.98 5.94
C ARG A 292 0.55 12.96 5.15
N ARG A 293 0.08 14.20 5.07
CA ARG A 293 0.73 15.36 4.47
C ARG A 293 1.53 16.10 5.54
N THR A 294 2.79 16.40 5.25
CA THR A 294 3.66 17.12 6.21
C THR A 294 3.34 18.61 6.31
N ASP A 295 2.72 19.17 5.28
CA ASP A 295 2.25 20.56 5.19
C ASP A 295 0.89 20.77 5.86
N VAL A 296 0.07 19.71 6.00
CA VAL A 296 -1.25 19.77 6.63
C VAL A 296 -1.44 18.54 7.52
N ILE A 297 -1.26 18.71 8.83
CA ILE A 297 -1.26 17.60 9.81
C ILE A 297 -2.68 17.11 10.14
N GLU A 298 -3.68 17.99 10.02
CA GLU A 298 -5.05 17.69 10.43
C GLU A 298 -5.94 17.27 9.25
N SER A 299 -7.04 16.59 9.59
CA SER A 299 -8.10 16.30 8.63
C SER A 299 -8.98 17.53 8.42
N VAL A 300 -9.38 17.79 7.19
CA VAL A 300 -10.12 19.00 6.81
C VAL A 300 -11.53 18.61 6.37
N SER A 301 -12.55 19.31 6.87
CA SER A 301 -13.96 18.98 6.60
C SER A 301 -14.32 19.01 5.11
N ALA A 302 -13.73 19.93 4.34
CA ALA A 302 -13.91 20.02 2.89
C ALA A 302 -13.48 18.74 2.15
N TRP A 303 -12.59 17.94 2.75
CA TRP A 303 -12.06 16.70 2.18
C TRP A 303 -12.78 15.43 2.67
N GLN A 304 -13.92 15.56 3.34
CA GLN A 304 -14.86 14.44 3.59
C GLN A 304 -15.55 14.02 2.28
N ARG A 305 -14.75 13.49 1.36
CA ARG A 305 -15.12 13.04 0.03
C ARG A 305 -14.14 12.00 -0.47
N HIS A 306 -14.62 11.18 -1.39
CA HIS A 306 -13.81 10.23 -2.13
C HIS A 306 -13.14 10.91 -3.32
N LEU A 307 -11.92 10.48 -3.62
CA LEU A 307 -11.27 10.78 -4.89
C LEU A 307 -11.57 9.66 -5.88
N GLU A 308 -11.96 10.06 -7.08
CA GLU A 308 -12.14 9.17 -8.22
C GLU A 308 -10.94 9.31 -9.15
N VAL A 309 -10.46 8.17 -9.62
CA VAL A 309 -9.29 8.05 -10.49
C VAL A 309 -9.72 7.30 -11.74
N SER A 310 -9.56 7.93 -12.89
CA SER A 310 -9.81 7.33 -14.20
C SER A 310 -8.61 7.53 -15.12
N LEU A 311 -8.52 6.70 -16.16
CA LEU A 311 -7.51 6.78 -17.19
C LEU A 311 -8.22 6.77 -18.54
N ASP A 312 -7.91 7.73 -19.39
CA ASP A 312 -8.36 7.79 -20.79
C ASP A 312 -7.18 8.14 -21.73
N GLU A 313 -7.49 8.51 -22.97
CA GLU A 313 -6.50 8.88 -23.99
C GLU A 313 -5.69 10.14 -23.63
N ASP A 314 -6.27 11.06 -22.84
CA ASP A 314 -5.63 12.30 -22.39
C ASP A 314 -4.79 12.07 -21.11
N GLY A 315 -4.94 10.91 -20.47
CA GLY A 315 -4.12 10.46 -19.35
C GLY A 315 -4.91 10.22 -18.06
N LEU A 316 -4.22 10.35 -16.93
CA LEU A 316 -4.81 10.13 -15.61
C LEU A 316 -5.60 11.35 -15.15
N HIS A 317 -6.84 11.14 -14.73
CA HIS A 317 -7.72 12.18 -14.20
C HIS A 317 -8.05 11.89 -12.73
N ILE A 318 -7.95 12.92 -11.90
CA ILE A 318 -8.33 12.88 -10.49
C ILE A 318 -9.50 13.84 -10.28
N SER A 319 -10.64 13.34 -9.80
CA SER A 319 -11.80 14.17 -9.50
C SER A 319 -12.30 13.95 -8.08
N GLY A 320 -12.80 15.02 -7.44
CA GLY A 320 -13.40 14.96 -6.10
C GLY A 320 -14.88 14.64 -6.19
N GLY A 321 -15.23 13.42 -6.56
CA GLY A 321 -16.54 13.07 -7.12
C GLY A 321 -17.70 12.87 -6.13
N VAL A 322 -17.46 12.42 -4.89
CA VAL A 322 -18.58 11.98 -4.02
C VAL A 322 -18.31 12.32 -2.55
N LYS A 323 -19.26 12.99 -1.88
CA LYS A 323 -19.18 13.20 -0.41
C LYS A 323 -19.14 11.85 0.30
N ALA A 324 -18.22 11.72 1.24
CA ALA A 324 -18.03 10.51 2.06
C ALA A 324 -19.12 10.37 3.12
#